data_AF-A0A972CBZ8-F1
#
_entry.id   AF-A0A972CBZ8-F1
#
_cell.length_a   1.000
_cell.length_b   1.000
_cell.length_c   1.000
_cell.angle_alpha   90.00
_cell.angle_beta   90.00
_cell.angle_gamma   90.00
#
_symmetry.space_group_name_H-M   'P 1'
#
loop_
_entity.id
_entity.type
_entity.pdbx_description
1 polymer ?
#
loop_
_entity_poly.entity_id
_entity_poly.type
_entity_poly.pdbx_seq_one_letter_code
_entity_poly.pdbx_strand_id
1 'polypeptide(L)'
;MKRIVAGVLLLSFLTASIGCSETSGGRADDTKIAQSQDGVTEAETDALKARMDVDDGLPNKDFGGRDYVILGEDQFESLYVIDEDTGDVLDSAIYERNAVVVDRFNVNIKAEVHNEGQLTTLLRNAVMAGDDAYQLFAGHAIYNGWVVESGVFLNWYDVDYIDFSKPWWSKSTVEDLTYNDIAFLAIGDFVLSAVTLTYAMYFNKQLVEDFGIPDIYTTVLGGEWTLDKLSEYTKNVYNDINNNQKKDI
;
A
#
# COMPACT_ATOMS: atom_id res chain seq x y z
N MET A 1 -36.96 -17.21 19.81
CA MET A 1 -36.49 -18.01 18.66
C MET A 1 -36.05 -17.05 17.57
N LYS A 2 -34.86 -17.24 16.97
CA LYS A 2 -34.06 -16.32 16.10
C LYS A 2 -32.90 -15.56 16.77
N ARG A 3 -32.17 -16.21 17.69
CA ARG A 3 -30.87 -15.72 18.19
C ARG A 3 -29.88 -16.88 18.44
N ILE A 4 -29.73 -17.82 17.49
CA ILE A 4 -28.76 -18.94 17.59
C ILE A 4 -28.06 -19.27 16.23
N VAL A 5 -28.37 -18.61 15.10
CA VAL A 5 -27.90 -19.12 13.77
C VAL A 5 -26.64 -18.44 13.20
N ALA A 6 -26.03 -17.45 13.86
CA ALA A 6 -24.84 -16.76 13.31
C ALA A 6 -23.47 -17.32 13.77
N GLY A 7 -23.45 -18.34 14.65
CA GLY A 7 -22.22 -18.79 15.34
C GLY A 7 -21.52 -20.04 14.77
N VAL A 8 -21.86 -20.51 13.56
CA VAL A 8 -21.34 -21.79 13.03
C VAL A 8 -20.73 -21.70 11.62
N LEU A 9 -20.69 -20.52 10.99
CA LEU A 9 -20.21 -20.36 9.60
C LEU A 9 -18.74 -19.92 9.45
N LEU A 10 -17.99 -19.82 10.56
CA LEU A 10 -16.59 -19.36 10.57
C LEU A 10 -15.55 -20.48 10.83
N LEU A 11 -15.94 -21.75 10.73
CA LEU A 11 -15.09 -22.89 11.13
C LEU A 11 -14.94 -23.99 10.06
N SER A 12 -14.87 -23.64 8.77
CA SER A 12 -14.80 -24.64 7.69
C SER A 12 -13.88 -24.33 6.51
N PHE A 13 -12.82 -23.55 6.67
CA PHE A 13 -11.82 -23.33 5.61
C PHE A 13 -10.43 -23.94 5.84
N LEU A 14 -10.25 -24.79 6.87
CA LEU A 14 -9.06 -25.64 6.99
C LEU A 14 -9.46 -27.11 6.82
N THR A 15 -9.40 -27.63 5.59
CA THR A 15 -8.94 -28.99 5.22
C THR A 15 -9.27 -29.28 3.75
N ALA A 16 -8.26 -29.25 2.88
CA ALA A 16 -8.22 -30.09 1.67
C ALA A 16 -6.82 -30.03 1.03
N SER A 17 -5.85 -30.71 1.64
CA SER A 17 -4.69 -31.23 0.92
C SER A 17 -4.76 -32.76 0.95
N ILE A 18 -4.40 -33.35 -0.20
CA ILE A 18 -4.19 -34.77 -0.55
C ILE A 18 -5.18 -35.27 -1.62
N GLY A 19 -4.63 -35.46 -2.84
CA GLY A 19 -5.31 -36.12 -3.95
C GLY A 19 -4.43 -36.24 -5.19
N CYS A 20 -3.31 -36.98 -5.10
CA CYS A 20 -2.61 -37.50 -6.28
C CYS A 20 -3.46 -38.60 -6.95
N SER A 21 -3.64 -38.51 -8.27
CA SER A 21 -3.72 -39.70 -9.13
C SER A 21 -3.24 -39.38 -10.54
N GLU A 22 -2.18 -40.06 -10.97
CA GLU A 22 -1.72 -40.12 -12.36
C GLU A 22 -2.73 -40.90 -13.23
N THR A 23 -3.09 -40.41 -14.42
CA THR A 23 -2.63 -40.99 -15.71
C THR A 23 -3.26 -40.32 -16.95
N SER A 24 -2.40 -40.16 -17.97
CA SER A 24 -2.62 -40.09 -19.41
C SER A 24 -3.26 -38.86 -20.09
N GLY A 25 -2.39 -38.06 -20.73
CA GLY A 25 -2.42 -37.84 -22.18
C GLY A 25 -3.41 -36.81 -22.74
N GLY A 26 -2.93 -35.60 -23.02
CA GLY A 26 -3.63 -34.65 -23.89
C GLY A 26 -3.05 -33.24 -23.81
N ARG A 27 -2.32 -32.82 -24.84
CA ARG A 27 -1.78 -31.46 -25.02
C ARG A 27 -2.92 -30.47 -25.21
N ALA A 28 -3.10 -29.57 -24.24
CA ALA A 28 -3.81 -28.31 -24.40
C ALA A 28 -3.00 -27.22 -23.70
N ASP A 29 -2.72 -26.18 -24.46
CA ASP A 29 -2.05 -24.95 -24.04
C ASP A 29 -3.01 -24.20 -23.10
N ASP A 30 -2.62 -24.04 -21.84
CA ASP A 30 -3.30 -23.18 -20.87
C ASP A 30 -2.23 -22.74 -19.86
N THR A 31 -1.64 -21.58 -20.11
CA THR A 31 -0.75 -20.92 -19.14
C THR A 31 -1.61 -20.41 -18.00
N LYS A 32 -1.95 -21.28 -17.05
CA LYS A 32 -2.43 -20.87 -15.74
C LYS A 32 -1.26 -20.18 -15.03
N ILE A 33 -1.37 -18.87 -14.87
CA ILE A 33 -0.57 -18.15 -13.88
C ILE A 33 -0.93 -18.79 -12.53
N ALA A 34 -0.01 -19.58 -11.99
CA ALA A 34 -0.07 -19.99 -10.61
C ALA A 34 0.04 -18.70 -9.78
N GLN A 35 -1.05 -18.30 -9.12
CA GLN A 35 -0.94 -17.43 -7.97
C GLN A 35 -0.01 -18.15 -6.99
N SER A 36 1.20 -17.63 -6.80
CA SER A 36 1.97 -17.93 -5.61
C SER A 36 1.16 -17.39 -4.44
N GLN A 37 0.45 -18.29 -3.75
CA GLN A 37 0.22 -18.11 -2.33
C GLN A 37 1.60 -18.23 -1.68
N ASP A 38 2.34 -17.12 -1.63
CA ASP A 38 3.39 -17.00 -0.64
C ASP A 38 2.70 -17.10 0.72
N GLY A 39 2.92 -18.24 1.38
CA GLY A 39 2.32 -18.51 2.68
C GLY A 39 2.92 -17.55 3.71
N VAL A 40 2.06 -16.79 4.38
CA VAL A 40 2.43 -16.00 5.56
C VAL A 40 3.09 -16.94 6.57
N THR A 41 4.28 -16.59 7.02
CA THR A 41 5.02 -17.41 8.00
C THR A 41 4.37 -17.32 9.39
N GLU A 42 4.60 -18.33 10.23
CA GLU A 42 4.09 -18.32 11.61
C GLU A 42 4.58 -17.08 12.40
N ALA A 43 5.83 -16.68 12.17
CA ALA A 43 6.41 -15.48 12.77
C ALA A 43 5.72 -14.18 12.32
N GLU A 44 5.39 -14.04 11.03
CA GLU A 44 4.64 -12.88 10.52
C GLU A 44 3.21 -12.84 11.08
N THR A 45 2.59 -14.01 11.23
CA THR A 45 1.24 -14.13 11.80
C THR A 45 1.22 -13.69 13.27
N ASP A 46 2.21 -14.09 14.06
CA ASP A 46 2.32 -13.71 15.46
C ASP A 46 2.63 -12.22 15.65
N ALA A 47 3.45 -11.63 14.77
CA ALA A 47 3.70 -10.20 14.74
C ALA A 47 2.42 -9.40 14.43
N LEU A 48 1.61 -9.85 13.48
CA LEU A 48 0.33 -9.19 13.14
C LEU A 48 -0.64 -9.22 14.34
N LYS A 49 -0.78 -10.37 14.99
CA LYS A 49 -1.63 -10.51 16.19
C LYS A 49 -1.15 -9.59 17.31
N ALA A 50 0.15 -9.57 17.58
CA ALA A 50 0.72 -8.70 18.60
C ALA A 50 0.44 -7.20 18.31
N ARG A 51 0.41 -6.80 17.03
CA ARG A 51 0.02 -5.43 16.64
C ARG A 51 -1.45 -5.15 16.87
N MET A 52 -2.34 -6.12 16.63
CA MET A 52 -3.79 -5.97 16.89
C MET A 52 -4.11 -5.80 18.38
N ASP A 53 -3.24 -6.27 19.28
CA ASP A 53 -3.39 -6.10 20.72
C ASP A 53 -2.85 -4.75 21.25
N VAL A 54 -2.25 -3.92 20.39
CA VAL A 54 -1.74 -2.60 20.79
C VAL A 54 -2.89 -1.62 20.91
N ASP A 55 -3.06 -1.07 22.12
CA ASP A 55 -4.04 -0.01 22.41
C ASP A 55 -3.80 1.24 21.54
N ASP A 56 -4.87 1.76 20.93
CA ASP A 56 -4.80 2.95 20.07
C ASP A 56 -4.69 4.26 20.83
N GLY A 57 -4.95 4.27 22.14
CA GLY A 57 -4.89 5.47 22.98
C GLY A 57 -5.96 6.52 22.65
N LEU A 58 -6.95 6.20 21.80
CA LEU A 58 -7.99 7.14 21.39
C LEU A 58 -9.14 7.15 22.41
N PRO A 59 -9.62 8.34 22.81
CA PRO A 59 -10.75 8.45 23.71
C PRO A 59 -12.05 8.00 23.05
N ASN A 60 -13.04 7.62 23.86
CA ASN A 60 -14.41 7.49 23.38
C ASN A 60 -14.97 8.89 23.09
N LYS A 61 -15.17 9.22 21.80
CA LYS A 61 -15.73 10.48 21.34
C LYS A 61 -16.84 10.21 20.33
N ASP A 62 -17.87 11.06 20.36
CA ASP A 62 -18.95 11.11 19.39
C ASP A 62 -18.85 12.47 18.69
N PHE A 63 -18.66 12.46 17.37
CA PHE A 63 -18.51 13.67 16.56
C PHE A 63 -19.82 14.11 15.89
N GLY A 64 -20.95 13.46 16.19
CA GLY A 64 -22.29 13.92 15.83
C GLY A 64 -22.67 13.74 14.36
N GLY A 65 -22.09 12.74 13.69
CA GLY A 65 -22.28 12.49 12.25
C GLY A 65 -21.58 13.52 11.38
N ARG A 66 -20.51 14.15 11.87
CA ARG A 66 -19.72 15.12 11.09
C ARG A 66 -19.01 14.44 9.93
N ASP A 67 -18.90 15.15 8.82
CA ASP A 67 -18.10 14.70 7.70
C ASP A 67 -16.61 14.87 8.02
N TYR A 68 -15.83 13.85 7.70
CA TYR A 68 -14.38 13.86 7.65
C TYR A 68 -13.97 13.76 6.18
N VAL A 69 -13.62 14.90 5.59
CA VAL A 69 -13.38 15.00 4.16
C VAL A 69 -11.89 14.88 3.85
N ILE A 70 -11.55 13.91 3.01
CA ILE A 70 -10.20 13.66 2.50
C ILE A 70 -10.09 14.30 1.13
N LEU A 71 -9.21 15.29 0.97
CA LEU A 71 -8.82 15.80 -0.35
C LEU A 71 -7.70 14.94 -0.91
N GLY A 72 -7.91 14.26 -2.03
CA GLY A 72 -6.95 13.31 -2.59
C GLY A 72 -7.00 13.17 -4.10
N GLU A 73 -6.11 12.35 -4.66
CA GLU A 73 -6.07 12.12 -6.10
C GLU A 73 -7.16 11.13 -6.57
N ASP A 74 -7.76 11.40 -7.73
CA ASP A 74 -8.84 10.61 -8.34
C ASP A 74 -8.51 9.12 -8.51
N GLN A 75 -7.29 8.79 -8.94
CA GLN A 75 -6.85 7.40 -9.11
C GLN A 75 -6.78 6.59 -7.80
N PHE A 76 -6.86 7.23 -6.63
CA PHE A 76 -6.75 6.59 -5.32
C PHE A 76 -8.04 6.66 -4.49
N GLU A 77 -9.16 7.09 -5.08
CA GLU A 77 -10.43 7.21 -4.34
C GLU A 77 -10.82 5.92 -3.61
N SER A 78 -10.68 4.77 -4.27
CA SER A 78 -10.97 3.45 -3.70
C SER A 78 -10.05 3.05 -2.54
N LEU A 79 -8.90 3.70 -2.37
CA LEU A 79 -8.02 3.48 -1.22
C LEU A 79 -8.49 4.27 0.01
N TYR A 80 -9.30 5.30 -0.20
CA TYR A 80 -9.84 6.16 0.86
C TYR A 80 -11.22 5.69 1.29
N VAL A 81 -12.14 5.52 0.34
CA VAL A 81 -13.56 5.24 0.57
C VAL A 81 -14.05 4.17 -0.41
N ILE A 82 -14.79 3.21 0.13
CA ILE A 82 -15.52 2.18 -0.61
C ILE A 82 -16.97 2.25 -0.12
N ASP A 83 -17.92 2.48 -1.03
CA ASP A 83 -19.34 2.65 -0.66
C ASP A 83 -20.06 1.30 -0.46
N GLU A 84 -19.61 0.26 -1.16
CA GLU A 84 -20.18 -1.08 -1.08
C GLU A 84 -19.10 -2.16 -1.16
N ASP A 85 -19.31 -3.25 -0.41
CA ASP A 85 -18.45 -4.43 -0.47
C ASP A 85 -18.58 -5.11 -1.84
N THR A 86 -17.49 -5.09 -2.61
CA THR A 86 -17.39 -5.65 -3.96
C THR A 86 -17.10 -7.16 -3.94
N GLY A 87 -16.76 -7.72 -2.77
CA GLY A 87 -16.24 -9.08 -2.60
C GLY A 87 -14.74 -9.22 -2.92
N ASP A 88 -14.06 -8.14 -3.33
CA ASP A 88 -12.60 -8.10 -3.36
C ASP A 88 -12.04 -7.99 -1.94
N VAL A 89 -10.95 -8.71 -1.67
CA VAL A 89 -10.36 -8.81 -0.33
C VAL A 89 -9.87 -7.46 0.19
N LEU A 90 -9.30 -6.63 -0.68
CA LEU A 90 -8.79 -5.31 -0.31
C LEU A 90 -9.95 -4.34 -0.08
N ASP A 91 -10.92 -4.30 -1.00
CA ASP A 91 -12.10 -3.43 -0.89
C ASP A 91 -12.89 -3.76 0.38
N SER A 92 -13.10 -5.05 0.67
CA SER A 92 -13.76 -5.52 1.90
C SER A 92 -13.05 -5.01 3.15
N ALA A 93 -11.72 -5.10 3.18
CA ALA A 93 -10.91 -4.67 4.32
C ALA A 93 -10.96 -3.13 4.51
N ILE A 94 -10.96 -2.36 3.42
CA ILE A 94 -11.10 -0.90 3.46
C ILE A 94 -12.50 -0.51 3.96
N TYR A 95 -13.53 -1.17 3.44
CA TYR A 95 -14.91 -0.97 3.87
C TYR A 95 -15.08 -1.25 5.37
N GLU A 96 -14.59 -2.41 5.86
CA GLU A 96 -14.67 -2.77 7.27
C GLU A 96 -13.88 -1.79 8.16
N ARG A 97 -12.65 -1.43 7.76
CA ARG A 97 -11.84 -0.41 8.46
C ARG A 97 -12.63 0.90 8.63
N ASN A 98 -13.22 1.38 7.55
CA ASN A 98 -13.98 2.63 7.56
C ASN A 98 -15.25 2.51 8.42
N ALA A 99 -15.97 1.40 8.33
CA ALA A 99 -17.17 1.13 9.13
C ALA A 99 -16.86 1.15 10.64
N VAL A 100 -15.74 0.54 11.07
CA VAL A 100 -15.31 0.55 12.48
C VAL A 100 -15.04 1.97 12.97
N VAL A 101 -14.41 2.82 12.16
CA VAL A 101 -14.12 4.22 12.51
C VAL A 101 -15.41 5.05 12.55
N VAL A 102 -16.28 4.90 11.54
CA VAL A 102 -17.59 5.55 11.43
C VAL A 102 -18.45 5.22 12.65
N ASP A 103 -18.57 3.95 13.01
CA ASP A 103 -19.39 3.49 14.14
C ASP A 103 -18.83 3.95 15.48
N ARG A 104 -17.50 3.87 15.67
CA ARG A 104 -16.86 4.25 16.94
C ARG A 104 -16.97 5.74 17.22
N PHE A 105 -16.81 6.56 16.19
CA PHE A 105 -16.67 8.01 16.34
C PHE A 105 -17.90 8.80 15.88
N ASN A 106 -18.90 8.15 15.27
CA ASN A 106 -20.07 8.79 14.69
C ASN A 106 -19.66 9.94 13.74
N VAL A 107 -18.98 9.57 12.66
CA VAL A 107 -18.51 10.45 11.57
C VAL A 107 -18.91 9.86 10.22
N ASN A 108 -18.88 10.64 9.14
CA ASN A 108 -18.94 10.13 7.77
C ASN A 108 -17.59 10.38 7.09
N ILE A 109 -16.91 9.33 6.63
CA ILE A 109 -15.68 9.48 5.85
C ILE A 109 -16.06 9.78 4.41
N LYS A 110 -15.54 10.87 3.85
CA LYS A 110 -15.77 11.29 2.46
C LYS A 110 -14.45 11.54 1.76
N ALA A 111 -14.42 11.29 0.46
CA ALA A 111 -13.31 11.70 -0.39
C ALA A 111 -13.79 12.79 -1.36
N GLU A 112 -13.05 13.88 -1.46
CA GLU A 112 -13.14 14.81 -2.57
C GLU A 112 -11.89 14.63 -3.41
N VAL A 113 -12.06 14.09 -4.61
CA VAL A 113 -10.93 13.72 -5.46
C VAL A 113 -10.83 14.55 -6.72
N HIS A 114 -9.59 14.88 -7.09
CA HIS A 114 -9.26 15.65 -8.28
C HIS A 114 -7.96 15.15 -8.90
N ASN A 115 -7.61 15.67 -10.08
CA ASN A 115 -6.30 15.40 -10.66
C ASN A 115 -5.17 15.95 -9.76
N GLU A 116 -4.05 15.22 -9.71
CA GLU A 116 -2.87 15.55 -8.89
C GLU A 116 -2.46 17.02 -8.95
N GLY A 117 -2.42 17.59 -10.17
CA GLY A 117 -1.95 18.96 -10.42
C GLY A 117 -2.85 20.04 -9.82
N GLN A 118 -4.08 19.70 -9.40
CA GLN A 118 -5.06 20.64 -8.85
C GLN A 118 -5.07 20.67 -7.32
N LEU A 119 -4.68 19.56 -6.68
CA LEU A 119 -4.88 19.32 -5.25
C LEU A 119 -4.27 20.40 -4.37
N THR A 120 -3.02 20.78 -4.61
CA THR A 120 -2.34 21.81 -3.80
C THR A 120 -2.93 23.20 -3.97
N THR A 121 -3.54 23.49 -5.13
CA THR A 121 -4.23 24.77 -5.38
C THR A 121 -5.55 24.80 -4.63
N LEU A 122 -6.32 23.71 -4.66
CA LEU A 122 -7.58 23.58 -3.92
C LEU A 122 -7.35 23.71 -2.41
N LEU A 123 -6.35 22.98 -1.88
CA LEU A 123 -5.97 23.06 -0.48
C LEU A 123 -5.64 24.51 -0.06
N ARG A 124 -4.77 25.19 -0.80
CA ARG A 124 -4.39 26.58 -0.52
C ARG A 124 -5.59 27.52 -0.52
N ASN A 125 -6.47 27.38 -1.51
CA ASN A 125 -7.66 28.23 -1.63
C ASN A 125 -8.59 28.06 -0.43
N ALA A 126 -8.86 26.83 0.00
CA ALA A 126 -9.70 26.56 1.17
C ALA A 126 -9.12 27.18 2.44
N VAL A 127 -7.82 26.97 2.70
CA VAL A 127 -7.14 27.54 3.87
C VAL A 127 -7.14 29.07 3.83
N MET A 128 -6.85 29.68 2.68
CA MET A 128 -6.85 31.14 2.52
C MET A 128 -8.23 31.77 2.69
N ALA A 129 -9.30 31.05 2.31
CA ALA A 129 -10.68 31.47 2.53
C ALA A 129 -11.11 31.33 4.01
N GLY A 130 -10.36 30.58 4.81
CA GLY A 130 -10.74 30.23 6.18
C GLY A 130 -11.79 29.12 6.24
N ASP A 131 -11.89 28.29 5.19
CA ASP A 131 -12.85 27.21 5.09
C ASP A 131 -12.34 25.95 5.82
N ASP A 132 -13.25 25.19 6.44
CA ASP A 132 -12.98 23.88 7.07
C ASP A 132 -13.36 22.74 6.11
N ALA A 133 -13.02 22.89 4.83
CA ALA A 133 -13.48 21.99 3.77
C ALA A 133 -12.86 20.59 3.85
N TYR A 134 -11.64 20.46 4.40
CA TYR A 134 -10.85 19.25 4.35
C TYR A 134 -10.18 18.96 5.70
N GLN A 135 -10.34 17.74 6.20
CA GLN A 135 -9.73 17.28 7.46
C GLN A 135 -8.46 16.45 7.22
N LEU A 136 -8.26 15.95 5.99
CA LEU A 136 -7.03 15.26 5.58
C LEU A 136 -6.66 15.63 4.15
N PHE A 137 -5.37 15.87 3.91
CA PHE A 137 -4.81 16.04 2.58
C PHE A 137 -3.96 14.81 2.20
N ALA A 138 -4.45 14.02 1.25
CA ALA A 138 -3.79 12.86 0.69
C ALA A 138 -3.11 13.21 -0.64
N GLY A 139 -2.08 14.08 -0.56
CA GLY A 139 -1.31 14.54 -1.72
C GLY A 139 0.06 13.87 -1.85
N HIS A 140 0.62 13.92 -3.06
CA HIS A 140 1.95 13.40 -3.37
C HIS A 140 3.03 14.11 -2.53
N ALA A 141 3.92 13.33 -1.88
CA ALA A 141 4.90 13.84 -0.91
C ALA A 141 5.78 14.99 -1.46
N ILE A 142 6.19 14.92 -2.73
CA ILE A 142 6.97 16.00 -3.38
C ILE A 142 6.18 17.33 -3.40
N TYR A 143 4.89 17.29 -3.75
CA TYR A 143 4.07 18.51 -3.82
C TYR A 143 3.71 19.02 -2.44
N ASN A 144 3.56 18.15 -1.45
CA ASN A 144 3.39 18.54 -0.05
C ASN A 144 4.59 19.38 0.41
N GLY A 145 5.80 18.94 0.06
CA GLY A 145 7.03 19.70 0.32
C GLY A 145 7.09 21.06 -0.36
N TRP A 146 6.49 21.24 -1.55
CA TRP A 146 6.43 22.54 -2.22
C TRP A 146 5.46 23.54 -1.58
N VAL A 147 4.49 23.05 -0.80
CA VAL A 147 3.45 23.89 -0.22
C VAL A 147 3.55 24.04 1.29
N VAL A 148 4.43 23.29 1.96
CA VAL A 148 4.59 23.34 3.43
C VAL A 148 4.89 24.76 3.94
N GLU A 149 5.72 25.53 3.24
CA GLU A 149 6.06 26.92 3.63
C GLU A 149 4.87 27.88 3.57
N SER A 150 3.78 27.51 2.88
CA SER A 150 2.56 28.33 2.81
C SER A 150 1.64 28.18 4.03
N GLY A 151 2.02 27.40 5.04
CA GLY A 151 1.28 27.28 6.30
C GLY A 151 -0.08 26.60 6.16
N VAL A 152 -0.25 25.76 5.13
CA VAL A 152 -1.51 25.08 4.80
C VAL A 152 -1.71 23.75 5.54
N PHE A 153 -0.71 23.32 6.32
CA PHE A 153 -0.74 22.09 7.09
C PHE A 153 -0.62 22.39 8.58
N LEU A 154 -1.29 21.57 9.39
CA LEU A 154 -0.94 21.41 10.79
C LEU A 154 0.35 20.59 10.90
N ASN A 155 1.15 20.86 11.93
CA ASN A 155 2.22 19.96 12.33
C ASN A 155 1.59 18.73 12.98
N TRP A 156 1.92 17.52 12.52
CA TRP A 156 1.37 16.29 13.07
C TRP A 156 1.69 16.08 14.55
N TYR A 157 2.80 16.65 15.05
CA TYR A 157 3.11 16.64 16.49
C TYR A 157 2.11 17.46 17.34
N ASP A 158 1.41 18.42 16.73
CA ASP A 158 0.43 19.27 17.41
C ASP A 158 -1.00 18.71 17.32
N VAL A 159 -1.19 17.60 16.60
CA VAL A 159 -2.50 16.93 16.50
C VAL A 159 -2.67 15.97 17.67
N ASP A 160 -3.74 16.18 18.44
CA ASP A 160 -4.04 15.35 19.60
C ASP A 160 -4.09 13.85 19.24
N TYR A 161 -3.56 13.03 20.15
CA TYR A 161 -3.54 11.56 20.06
C TYR A 161 -2.68 10.97 18.93
N ILE A 162 -1.90 11.78 18.22
CA ILE A 162 -0.85 11.27 17.33
C ILE A 162 0.35 10.83 18.16
N ASP A 163 0.59 9.53 18.17
CA ASP A 163 1.73 8.90 18.81
C ASP A 163 2.54 8.11 17.78
N PHE A 164 3.63 8.71 17.29
CA PHE A 164 4.53 8.10 16.31
C PHE A 164 5.32 6.90 16.86
N SER A 165 5.23 6.59 18.17
CA SER A 165 5.81 5.35 18.72
C SER A 165 4.97 4.10 18.42
N LYS A 166 3.72 4.28 17.96
CA LYS A 166 2.80 3.18 17.65
C LYS A 166 3.22 2.44 16.37
N PRO A 167 2.96 1.12 16.29
CA PRO A 167 3.56 0.25 15.27
C PRO A 167 2.96 0.39 13.87
N TRP A 168 1.92 1.19 13.67
CA TRP A 168 1.30 1.48 12.36
C TRP A 168 1.87 2.70 11.67
N TRP A 169 2.78 3.43 12.31
CA TRP A 169 3.49 4.54 11.68
C TRP A 169 4.78 4.07 11.02
N SER A 170 5.08 4.67 9.87
CA SER A 170 6.37 4.52 9.21
C SER A 170 7.42 5.30 9.98
N LYS A 171 8.29 4.56 10.67
CA LYS A 171 9.38 5.15 11.47
C LYS A 171 10.34 5.98 10.61
N SER A 172 10.69 5.51 9.41
CA SER A 172 11.58 6.25 8.49
C SER A 172 10.95 7.56 8.03
N THR A 173 9.63 7.59 7.80
CA THR A 173 8.95 8.84 7.41
C THR A 173 9.09 9.90 8.50
N VAL A 174 8.92 9.52 9.75
CA VAL A 174 9.03 10.46 10.87
C VAL A 174 10.48 10.88 11.09
N GLU A 175 11.43 9.93 11.11
CA GLU A 175 12.84 10.19 11.37
C GLU A 175 13.52 10.99 10.25
N ASP A 176 13.21 10.69 8.99
CA ASP A 176 13.91 11.25 7.84
C ASP A 176 13.25 12.52 7.28
N LEU A 177 11.94 12.70 7.48
CA LEU A 177 11.17 13.81 6.88
C LEU A 177 10.64 14.83 7.90
N THR A 178 10.85 14.62 9.19
CA THR A 178 10.69 15.70 10.18
C THR A 178 11.82 16.71 10.01
N TYR A 179 11.49 17.99 9.91
CA TYR A 179 12.48 19.07 9.86
C TYR A 179 12.19 20.14 10.90
N ASN A 180 13.16 20.45 11.76
CA ASN A 180 13.01 21.43 12.85
C ASN A 180 11.74 21.22 13.68
N ASP A 181 11.50 19.98 14.11
CA ASP A 181 10.31 19.56 14.89
C ASP A 181 8.97 19.78 14.16
N ILE A 182 8.99 19.94 12.83
CA ILE A 182 7.80 20.02 11.98
C ILE A 182 7.68 18.72 11.18
N ALA A 183 6.68 17.91 11.53
CA ALA A 183 6.21 16.80 10.74
C ALA A 183 5.00 17.26 9.92
N PHE A 184 5.21 17.59 8.65
CA PHE A 184 4.14 17.98 7.72
C PHE A 184 3.61 16.79 6.90
N LEU A 185 4.31 15.65 6.95
CA LEU A 185 3.94 14.41 6.30
C LEU A 185 3.90 13.29 7.35
N ALA A 186 2.87 12.45 7.28
CA ALA A 186 2.76 11.24 8.07
C ALA A 186 2.36 10.08 7.16
N ILE A 187 3.15 9.01 7.20
CA ILE A 187 2.89 7.77 6.45
C ILE A 187 2.75 6.65 7.47
N GLY A 188 1.77 5.79 7.26
CA GLY A 188 1.51 4.60 8.06
C GLY A 188 0.67 3.62 7.28
N ASP A 189 0.18 2.58 7.94
CA ASP A 189 -0.60 1.49 7.31
C ASP A 189 -1.87 1.97 6.59
N PHE A 190 -2.39 3.16 6.93
CA PHE A 190 -3.54 3.75 6.25
C PHE A 190 -3.20 4.35 4.87
N VAL A 191 -1.93 4.58 4.57
CA VAL A 191 -1.46 5.13 3.28
C VAL A 191 -1.21 3.99 2.31
N LEU A 192 -2.28 3.36 1.82
CA LEU A 192 -2.20 2.21 0.92
C LEU A 192 -1.46 2.52 -0.38
N SER A 193 -1.51 3.77 -0.85
CA SER A 193 -0.78 4.23 -2.04
C SER A 193 0.74 4.08 -1.91
N ALA A 194 1.29 4.19 -0.69
CA ALA A 194 2.72 3.98 -0.46
C ALA A 194 3.14 2.52 -0.73
N VAL A 195 2.24 1.57 -0.49
CA VAL A 195 2.48 0.15 -0.75
C VAL A 195 2.24 -0.17 -2.23
N THR A 196 1.10 0.28 -2.79
CA THR A 196 0.71 -0.06 -4.17
C THR A 196 1.63 0.56 -5.24
N LEU A 197 2.30 1.67 -4.92
CA LEU A 197 3.26 2.33 -5.82
C LEU A 197 4.71 1.92 -5.58
N THR A 198 4.96 0.84 -4.82
CA THR A 198 6.33 0.32 -4.65
C THR A 198 6.84 -0.30 -5.95
N TYR A 199 7.95 0.20 -6.46
CA TYR A 199 8.58 -0.33 -7.66
C TYR A 199 9.39 -1.60 -7.35
N ALA A 200 9.21 -2.62 -8.18
CA ALA A 200 10.03 -3.82 -8.20
C ALA A 200 10.61 -4.03 -9.59
N MET A 201 11.85 -4.53 -9.65
CA MET A 201 12.44 -5.00 -10.90
C MET A 201 12.31 -6.51 -11.00
N TYR A 202 11.78 -6.95 -12.14
CA TYR A 202 11.64 -8.36 -12.48
C TYR A 202 12.64 -8.72 -13.57
N PHE A 203 13.16 -9.93 -13.52
CA PHE A 203 14.01 -10.48 -14.56
C PHE A 203 13.55 -11.88 -14.95
N ASN A 204 13.80 -12.25 -16.21
CA ASN A 204 13.51 -13.58 -16.71
C ASN A 204 14.65 -14.52 -16.32
N LYS A 205 14.36 -15.52 -15.47
CA LYS A 205 15.34 -16.49 -14.99
C LYS A 205 15.99 -17.31 -16.12
N GLN A 206 15.22 -17.66 -17.15
CA GLN A 206 15.74 -18.40 -18.30
C GLN A 206 16.77 -17.56 -19.07
N LEU A 207 16.50 -16.26 -19.30
CA LEU A 207 17.46 -15.39 -19.98
C LEU A 207 18.74 -15.18 -19.15
N VAL A 208 18.62 -15.14 -17.82
CA VAL A 208 19.80 -15.08 -16.94
C VAL A 208 20.68 -16.33 -17.13
N GLU A 209 20.08 -17.51 -17.19
CA GLU A 209 20.79 -18.76 -17.46
C GLU A 209 21.38 -18.81 -18.88
N ASP A 210 20.58 -18.49 -19.89
CA ASP A 210 20.96 -18.57 -21.31
C ASP A 210 22.15 -17.67 -21.64
N PHE A 211 22.22 -16.48 -21.03
CA PHE A 211 23.30 -15.52 -21.21
C PHE A 211 24.42 -15.65 -20.18
N GLY A 212 24.36 -16.65 -19.29
CA GLY A 212 25.37 -16.88 -18.25
C GLY A 212 25.53 -15.70 -17.29
N ILE A 213 24.45 -14.96 -17.04
CA ILE A 213 24.43 -13.86 -16.08
C ILE A 213 24.55 -14.46 -14.67
N PRO A 214 25.41 -13.92 -13.79
CA PRO A 214 25.53 -14.39 -12.40
C PRO A 214 24.21 -14.31 -11.62
N ASP A 215 24.12 -15.05 -10.51
CA ASP A 215 22.94 -15.00 -9.65
C ASP A 215 22.65 -13.57 -9.15
N ILE A 216 21.60 -12.99 -9.72
CA ILE A 216 21.17 -11.62 -9.43
C ILE A 216 20.70 -11.50 -7.98
N TYR A 217 20.13 -12.55 -7.38
CA TYR A 217 19.67 -12.49 -6.00
C TYR A 217 20.83 -12.27 -5.03
N THR A 218 21.93 -13.03 -5.18
CA THR A 218 23.14 -12.83 -4.37
C THR A 218 23.71 -11.43 -4.54
N THR A 219 23.78 -10.90 -5.76
CA THR A 219 24.26 -9.53 -6.03
C THR A 219 23.38 -8.47 -5.35
N VAL A 220 22.06 -8.64 -5.37
CA VAL A 220 21.11 -7.73 -4.72
C VAL A 220 21.21 -7.81 -3.20
N LEU A 221 21.14 -9.02 -2.63
CA LEU A 221 21.20 -9.23 -1.18
C LEU A 221 22.57 -8.88 -0.59
N GLY A 222 23.62 -8.94 -1.41
CA GLY A 222 24.98 -8.48 -1.06
C GLY A 222 25.16 -6.96 -1.11
N GLY A 223 24.16 -6.20 -1.57
CA GLY A 223 24.23 -4.73 -1.66
C GLY A 223 25.06 -4.21 -2.84
N GLU A 224 25.38 -5.05 -3.82
CA GLU A 224 26.19 -4.69 -5.00
C GLU A 224 25.35 -4.26 -6.21
N TRP A 225 24.03 -4.25 -6.06
CA TRP A 225 23.11 -3.93 -7.14
C TRP A 225 23.04 -2.43 -7.42
N THR A 226 23.56 -2.03 -8.58
CA THR A 226 23.63 -0.64 -9.05
C THR A 226 23.24 -0.56 -10.53
N LEU A 227 23.04 0.67 -11.04
CA LEU A 227 22.84 0.89 -12.48
C LEU A 227 24.04 0.41 -13.31
N ASP A 228 25.26 0.53 -12.77
CA ASP A 228 26.46 0.01 -13.43
C ASP A 228 26.46 -1.52 -13.48
N LYS A 229 26.03 -2.19 -12.41
CA LYS A 229 25.90 -3.66 -12.37
C LYS A 229 24.81 -4.15 -13.31
N LEU A 230 23.66 -3.46 -13.34
CA LEU A 230 22.60 -3.71 -14.32
C LEU A 230 23.11 -3.56 -15.75
N SER A 231 23.87 -2.50 -16.04
CA SER A 231 24.49 -2.29 -17.36
C SER A 231 25.51 -3.38 -17.68
N GLU A 232 26.35 -3.79 -16.72
CA GLU A 232 27.32 -4.86 -16.87
C GLU A 232 26.65 -6.18 -17.28
N TYR A 233 25.54 -6.53 -16.64
CA TYR A 233 24.78 -7.75 -16.92
C TYR A 233 24.03 -7.71 -18.24
N THR A 234 23.64 -6.52 -18.72
CA THR A 234 22.75 -6.38 -19.89
C THR A 234 23.45 -5.91 -21.16
N LYS A 235 24.63 -5.28 -21.08
CA LYS A 235 25.31 -4.64 -22.24
C LYS A 235 25.60 -5.59 -23.41
N ASN A 236 25.80 -6.87 -23.13
CA ASN A 236 26.12 -7.90 -24.12
C ASN A 236 24.97 -8.90 -24.32
N VAL A 237 23.81 -8.65 -23.72
CA VAL A 237 22.61 -9.46 -23.91
C VAL A 237 21.88 -8.93 -25.14
N TYR A 238 22.11 -9.59 -26.27
CA TYR A 238 21.40 -9.34 -27.51
C TYR A 238 21.26 -10.65 -28.30
N ASN A 239 20.20 -10.75 -29.11
CA ASN A 239 20.09 -11.83 -30.08
C ASN A 239 20.82 -11.41 -31.35
N ASP A 240 21.84 -12.18 -31.72
CA ASP A 240 22.54 -12.09 -33.00
C ASP A 240 21.86 -13.01 -34.02
N ILE A 241 20.82 -12.50 -34.66
CA ILE A 241 20.00 -13.22 -35.64
C ILE A 241 20.82 -13.52 -36.90
N ASN A 242 21.81 -12.69 -37.24
CA ASN A 242 22.60 -12.84 -38.46
C ASN A 242 24.05 -13.38 -38.25
N ASN A 243 24.40 -13.78 -37.03
CA ASN A 243 25.71 -14.32 -36.62
C ASN A 243 26.91 -13.39 -36.93
N ASN A 244 26.74 -12.06 -36.85
CA ASN A 244 27.82 -11.10 -37.13
C ASN A 244 28.57 -10.58 -35.89
N GLN A 245 28.24 -11.10 -34.69
CA GLN A 245 28.76 -10.67 -33.38
C GLN A 245 28.54 -9.18 -33.08
N LYS A 246 27.49 -8.59 -33.65
CA LYS A 246 27.02 -7.23 -33.37
C LYS A 246 25.56 -7.30 -32.95
N LYS A 247 25.16 -6.27 -32.21
CA LYS A 247 23.76 -6.06 -31.86
C LYS A 247 22.93 -5.91 -33.14
N ASP A 248 22.04 -6.85 -33.37
CA ASP A 248 20.99 -6.70 -34.36
C ASP A 248 19.92 -5.74 -33.82
N ILE A 249 19.52 -4.79 -34.65
CA ILE A 249 18.46 -3.79 -34.39
C ILE A 249 17.27 -4.14 -35.27
#